data_AF-A0A0V0GME3-F1
#
_entry.id   AF-A0A0V0GME3-F1
#
_cell.length_a   1.000
_cell.length_b   1.000
_cell.length_c   1.000
_cell.angle_alpha   90.00
_cell.angle_beta   90.00
_cell.angle_gamma   90.00
#
_symmetry.space_group_name_H-M   'P 1'
#
loop_
_entity.id
_entity.type
_entity.pdbx_description
1 polymer ?
#
loop_
_entity_poly.entity_id
_entity_poly.type
_entity_poly.pdbx_seq_one_letter_code
_entity_poly.pdbx_strand_id
1 'polypeptide(L)'
;MVPEHSFLSSCSVSVVPEGFYDRVEEGSIKLIKKAECLGFSKEGIVLEGEAETIKSELVILATGFKGIDKLKNIFESTKYQEFIAGSDDSATLYRECIHPRIPQVAIIGFSESRATLYTSEIRCRWLAELLDGKFKVPSIKVME
;
A
#
# COMPACT_ATOMS: atom_id res chain seq x y z
N MET A 1 -5.78 10.35 23.87
CA MET A 1 -5.89 9.05 23.17
C MET A 1 -4.50 8.41 23.18
N VAL A 2 -4.31 7.24 23.80
CA VAL A 2 -2.98 6.57 23.90
C VAL A 2 -3.05 5.27 23.09
N PRO A 3 -2.17 5.04 22.09
CA PRO A 3 -2.14 3.78 21.36
C PRO A 3 -1.65 2.62 22.25
N GLU A 4 -2.10 1.41 21.95
CA GLU A 4 -1.67 0.19 22.66
C GLU A 4 -0.28 -0.31 22.22
N HIS A 5 0.30 0.27 21.17
CA HIS A 5 1.62 -0.06 20.66
C HIS A 5 2.58 1.12 20.74
N SER A 6 3.88 0.82 20.87
CA SER A 6 4.93 1.84 20.85
C SER A 6 5.03 2.48 19.46
N PHE A 7 5.00 3.81 19.39
CA PHE A 7 5.23 4.55 18.13
C PHE A 7 6.59 4.24 17.49
N LEU A 8 7.55 3.73 18.27
CA LEU A 8 8.91 3.45 17.81
C LEU A 8 9.08 2.04 17.21
N SER A 9 8.13 1.12 17.41
CA SER A 9 8.31 -0.28 17.00
C SER A 9 7.81 -0.61 15.59
N SER A 10 7.10 0.30 14.91
CA SER A 10 6.47 0.02 13.61
C SER A 10 7.13 0.73 12.41
N CYS A 11 8.12 1.62 12.61
CA CYS A 11 8.65 2.51 11.57
C CYS A 11 7.57 3.28 10.78
N SER A 12 6.33 3.34 11.29
CA SER A 12 5.22 4.01 10.64
C SER A 12 5.23 5.46 11.07
N VAL A 13 5.67 6.35 10.18
CA VAL A 13 5.53 7.79 10.39
C VAL A 13 4.10 8.18 10.04
N SER A 14 3.25 8.34 11.04
CA SER A 14 1.92 8.90 10.86
C SER A 14 2.03 10.41 10.70
N VAL A 15 1.68 10.91 9.52
CA VAL A 15 1.52 12.35 9.27
C VAL A 15 0.03 12.64 9.30
N VAL A 16 -0.39 13.57 10.15
CA VAL A 16 -1.76 14.08 10.16
C VAL A 16 -1.82 15.43 9.44
N PRO A 17 -2.94 15.78 8.79
CA PRO A 17 -3.12 17.10 8.21
C PRO A 17 -3.05 18.22 9.27
N GLU A 18 -2.74 19.43 8.82
CA GLU A 18 -2.70 20.62 9.67
C GLU A 18 -4.06 20.85 10.36
N GLY A 19 -4.02 21.10 11.68
CA GLY A 19 -5.19 21.30 12.52
C GLY A 19 -6.05 20.05 12.71
N PHE A 20 -5.53 18.84 12.51
CA PHE A 20 -6.26 17.61 12.80
C PHE A 20 -6.67 17.52 14.29
N TYR A 21 -5.73 17.78 15.20
CA TYR A 21 -5.98 17.68 16.65
C TYR A 21 -6.94 18.77 17.14
N ASP A 22 -6.77 20.01 16.69
CA ASP A 22 -7.67 21.12 17.03
C ASP A 22 -9.12 20.79 16.62
N ARG A 23 -9.31 20.21 15.43
CA ARG A 23 -10.63 19.77 14.93
C ARG A 23 -11.22 18.61 15.73
N VAL A 24 -10.38 17.77 16.33
CA VAL A 24 -10.83 16.71 17.25
C VAL A 24 -11.23 17.32 18.59
N GLU A 25 -10.45 18.27 19.12
CA GLU A 25 -10.73 18.96 20.39
C GLU A 25 -12.00 19.82 20.33
N GLU A 26 -12.24 20.53 19.23
CA GLU A 26 -13.45 21.34 19.04
C GLU A 26 -14.69 20.50 18.67
N GLY A 27 -14.51 19.21 18.33
CA GLY A 27 -15.61 18.27 18.03
C GLY A 27 -16.05 18.21 16.56
N SER A 28 -15.36 18.93 15.66
CA SER A 28 -15.56 18.85 14.20
C SER A 28 -15.20 17.48 13.62
N ILE A 29 -14.20 16.80 14.20
CA ILE A 29 -13.85 15.40 13.88
C ILE A 29 -14.17 14.52 15.08
N LYS A 30 -15.11 13.60 14.90
CA LYS A 30 -15.43 12.58 15.90
C LYS A 30 -14.70 11.28 15.55
N LEU A 31 -13.81 10.84 16.44
CA LEU A 31 -13.05 9.61 16.26
C LEU A 31 -13.79 8.41 16.89
N ILE A 32 -13.92 7.34 16.14
CA ILE A 32 -14.49 6.06 16.60
C ILE A 32 -13.35 5.06 16.63
N LYS A 33 -12.97 4.61 17.83
CA LYS A 33 -11.73 3.84 18.04
C LYS A 33 -11.74 2.43 17.46
N LYS A 34 -12.92 1.82 17.32
CA LYS A 34 -13.06 0.44 16.88
C LYS A 34 -14.51 0.19 16.47
N ALA A 35 -14.69 -0.24 15.22
CA ALA A 35 -15.94 -0.84 14.77
C ALA A 35 -15.56 -2.22 14.21
N GLU A 36 -16.14 -3.28 14.78
CA GLU A 36 -15.83 -4.65 14.34
C GLU A 36 -16.53 -4.97 13.02
N CYS A 37 -17.81 -4.59 12.90
CA CYS A 37 -18.50 -4.55 11.62
C CYS A 37 -19.13 -3.17 11.36
N LEU A 38 -19.16 -2.83 10.07
CA LEU A 38 -19.77 -1.62 9.54
C LEU A 38 -20.83 -2.02 8.51
N GLY A 39 -22.03 -1.42 8.64
CA GLY A 39 -23.14 -1.55 7.71
C GLY A 39 -23.65 -0.19 7.26
N PHE A 40 -24.52 -0.21 6.25
CA PHE A 40 -25.16 0.99 5.70
C PHE A 40 -26.67 0.92 5.91
N SER A 41 -27.27 2.05 6.25
CA SER A 41 -28.72 2.27 6.25
C SER A 41 -29.07 3.45 5.34
N LYS A 42 -30.35 3.75 5.18
CA LYS A 42 -30.79 4.93 4.40
C LYS A 42 -30.36 6.24 5.06
N GLU A 43 -30.17 6.20 6.38
CA GLU A 43 -29.89 7.35 7.21
C GLU A 43 -28.38 7.54 7.45
N GLY A 44 -27.55 6.52 7.19
CA GLY A 44 -26.09 6.62 7.29
C GLY A 44 -25.38 5.31 7.57
N ILE A 45 -24.48 5.31 8.56
CA ILE A 45 -23.63 4.16 8.92
C ILE A 45 -24.14 3.50 10.19
N VAL A 46 -24.19 2.17 10.18
CA VAL A 46 -24.51 1.34 11.34
C VAL A 46 -23.23 0.64 11.80
N LEU A 47 -22.88 0.76 13.07
CA LEU A 47 -21.72 0.07 13.64
C LEU A 47 -22.20 -1.07 14.54
N GLU A 48 -21.56 -2.22 14.45
CA GLU A 48 -21.88 -3.35 15.32
C GLU A 48 -21.59 -3.01 16.78
N GLY A 49 -22.60 -3.21 17.64
CA GLY A 49 -22.55 -2.85 19.06
C GLY A 49 -23.06 -1.43 19.38
N GLU A 50 -23.31 -0.58 18.38
CA GLU A 50 -23.98 0.71 18.58
C GLU A 50 -25.47 0.58 18.27
N ALA A 51 -26.32 1.09 19.18
CA ALA A 51 -27.77 1.06 19.02
C ALA A 51 -28.28 2.10 18.00
N GLU A 52 -27.52 3.16 17.78
CA GLU A 52 -27.94 4.29 16.94
C GLU A 52 -27.14 4.34 15.64
N THR A 53 -27.83 4.74 14.56
CA THR A 53 -27.19 5.00 13.27
C THR A 53 -26.45 6.33 13.30
N ILE A 54 -25.21 6.33 12.82
CA ILE A 54 -24.44 7.54 12.57
C ILE A 54 -25.00 8.20 11.31
N LYS A 55 -25.83 9.22 11.52
CA LYS A 55 -26.44 9.99 10.42
C LYS A 55 -25.35 10.56 9.52
N SER A 56 -25.40 10.20 8.24
CA SER A 56 -24.35 10.55 7.27
C SER A 56 -24.97 10.87 5.92
N GLU A 57 -24.68 12.04 5.37
CA GLU A 57 -25.12 12.44 4.02
C GLU A 57 -24.17 11.93 2.92
N LEU A 58 -22.90 11.76 3.27
CA LEU A 58 -21.85 11.25 2.39
C LEU A 58 -20.94 10.30 3.18
N VAL A 59 -20.61 9.17 2.57
CA VAL A 59 -19.62 8.23 3.11
C VAL A 59 -18.45 8.10 2.13
N ILE A 60 -17.24 8.33 2.62
CA ILE A 60 -15.99 8.21 1.84
C ILE A 60 -15.21 7.00 2.36
N LEU A 61 -15.06 5.98 1.52
CA LEU A 61 -14.28 4.78 1.84
C LEU A 61 -12.78 5.00 1.54
N ALA A 62 -12.05 5.53 2.52
CA ALA A 62 -10.61 5.75 2.45
C ALA A 62 -9.78 4.50 2.85
N THR A 63 -10.14 3.32 2.35
CA THR A 63 -9.60 2.01 2.80
C THR A 63 -8.34 1.53 2.06
N GLY A 64 -7.61 2.45 1.41
CA GLY A 64 -6.39 2.12 0.66
C GLY A 64 -6.62 1.42 -0.68
N PHE A 65 -5.59 0.77 -1.22
CA PHE A 65 -5.59 0.14 -2.54
C PHE A 65 -5.01 -1.28 -2.53
N LYS A 66 -5.54 -2.15 -3.39
CA LYS A 66 -5.00 -3.50 -3.62
C LYS A 66 -3.85 -3.48 -4.63
N GLY A 67 -2.66 -3.01 -4.21
CA GLY A 67 -1.51 -2.83 -5.10
C GLY A 67 -1.09 -4.11 -5.83
N ILE A 68 -1.02 -5.22 -5.10
CA ILE A 68 -0.63 -6.54 -5.66
C ILE A 68 -1.63 -7.00 -6.72
N ASP A 69 -2.94 -6.91 -6.46
CA ASP A 69 -3.97 -7.29 -7.44
C ASP A 69 -3.89 -6.42 -8.69
N LYS A 70 -3.64 -5.11 -8.54
CA LYS A 70 -3.40 -4.22 -9.68
C LYS A 70 -2.20 -4.68 -10.50
N LEU A 71 -1.09 -5.03 -9.85
CA LEU A 71 0.13 -5.47 -10.52
C LEU A 71 -0.07 -6.83 -11.24
N LYS A 72 -0.76 -7.78 -10.60
CA LYS A 72 -1.14 -9.07 -11.22
C LYS A 72 -1.90 -8.83 -12.52
N ASN A 73 -2.94 -8.00 -12.46
CA ASN A 73 -3.87 -7.79 -13.56
C ASN A 73 -3.29 -7.03 -14.76
N ILE A 74 -2.05 -6.52 -14.68
CA ILE A 74 -1.34 -5.98 -15.84
C ILE A 74 -0.93 -7.10 -16.81
N PHE A 75 -0.69 -8.31 -16.29
CA PHE A 75 -0.28 -9.45 -17.10
C PHE A 75 -1.50 -10.22 -17.61
N GLU A 76 -1.55 -10.50 -18.91
CA GLU A 76 -2.55 -11.41 -19.48
C GLU A 76 -2.25 -12.88 -19.14
N SER A 77 -0.97 -13.23 -18.96
CA SER A 77 -0.55 -14.60 -18.66
C SER A 77 -0.84 -14.95 -17.20
N THR A 78 -1.67 -15.98 -16.99
CA THR A 78 -1.93 -16.55 -15.65
C THR A 78 -0.66 -16.93 -14.92
N LYS A 79 0.33 -17.47 -15.63
CA LYS A 79 1.64 -17.81 -15.05
C LYS A 79 2.38 -16.60 -14.48
N TYR A 80 2.31 -15.44 -15.13
CA TYR A 80 2.94 -14.22 -14.63
C TYR A 80 2.12 -13.57 -13.50
N GLN A 81 0.79 -13.70 -13.54
CA GLN A 81 -0.07 -13.32 -12.42
C GLN A 81 0.29 -14.12 -11.16
N GLU A 82 0.49 -15.44 -11.29
CA GLU A 82 0.92 -16.33 -10.20
C GLU A 82 2.30 -15.94 -9.65
N PHE A 83 3.24 -15.55 -10.52
CA PHE A 83 4.56 -15.07 -10.09
C PHE A 83 4.48 -13.81 -9.24
N ILE A 84 3.62 -12.85 -9.59
CA ILE A 84 3.43 -11.62 -8.80
C ILE A 84 2.72 -11.89 -7.47
N ALA A 85 1.90 -12.94 -7.38
CA ALA A 85 1.16 -13.27 -6.16
C ALA A 85 2.05 -13.59 -4.97
N GLY A 86 3.20 -14.23 -5.21
CA GLY A 86 4.03 -14.79 -4.15
C GLY A 86 3.27 -15.80 -3.27
N SER A 87 3.91 -16.31 -2.23
CA SER A 87 3.27 -17.14 -1.21
C SER A 87 2.59 -16.32 -0.11
N ASP A 88 2.99 -15.05 0.07
CA ASP A 88 2.62 -14.20 1.22
C ASP A 88 2.01 -12.84 0.80
N ASP A 89 1.36 -12.76 -0.36
CA ASP A 89 0.82 -11.51 -0.93
C ASP A 89 1.87 -10.36 -1.03
N SER A 90 3.14 -10.73 -1.22
CA SER A 90 4.22 -9.79 -1.49
C SER A 90 4.84 -10.11 -2.86
N ALA A 91 4.98 -9.07 -3.69
CA ALA A 91 5.66 -9.20 -4.97
C ALA A 91 7.17 -9.17 -4.73
N THR A 92 7.83 -10.32 -4.81
CA THR A 92 9.28 -10.42 -4.66
C THR A 92 9.98 -9.86 -5.90
N LEU A 93 10.35 -8.58 -5.85
CA LEU A 93 11.09 -7.89 -6.91
C LEU A 93 12.56 -7.75 -6.53
N TYR A 94 13.45 -8.32 -7.33
CA TYR A 94 14.89 -8.11 -7.17
C TYR A 94 15.21 -6.61 -7.29
N ARG A 95 15.84 -6.08 -6.24
CA ARG A 95 16.13 -4.65 -6.06
C ARG A 95 14.88 -3.75 -6.20
N GLU A 96 13.71 -4.27 -5.86
CA GLU A 96 12.43 -3.55 -6.00
C GLU A 96 12.15 -3.12 -7.45
N CYS A 97 12.68 -3.85 -8.44
CA CYS A 97 12.61 -3.52 -9.86
C CYS A 97 12.20 -4.69 -10.76
N ILE A 98 12.79 -5.86 -10.61
CA ILE A 98 12.66 -6.94 -11.62
C ILE A 98 12.13 -8.20 -10.95
N HIS A 99 11.11 -8.81 -11.53
CA HIS A 99 10.71 -10.14 -11.11
C HIS A 99 11.64 -11.19 -11.74
N PRO A 100 12.32 -12.06 -10.96
CA PRO A 100 13.34 -12.98 -11.48
C PRO A 100 12.84 -13.90 -12.61
N ARG A 101 11.55 -14.23 -12.61
CA ARG A 101 10.93 -15.18 -13.55
C ARG A 101 10.09 -14.54 -14.66
N ILE A 102 9.93 -13.21 -14.67
CA ILE A 102 9.21 -12.51 -15.75
C ILE A 102 10.26 -11.86 -16.66
N PRO A 103 10.48 -12.37 -17.87
CA PRO A 103 11.51 -11.85 -18.76
C PRO A 103 11.11 -10.48 -19.31
N GLN A 104 12.11 -9.63 -19.56
CA GLN A 104 11.97 -8.36 -20.30
C GLN A 104 10.97 -7.36 -19.68
N VAL A 105 10.75 -7.43 -18.37
CA VAL A 105 9.88 -6.50 -17.65
C VAL A 105 10.60 -5.98 -16.39
N ALA A 106 10.51 -4.68 -16.17
CA ALA A 106 10.86 -4.03 -14.92
C ALA A 106 9.66 -3.22 -14.42
N ILE A 107 9.43 -3.27 -13.12
CA ILE A 107 8.35 -2.62 -12.39
C ILE A 107 8.99 -1.59 -11.46
N ILE A 108 8.77 -0.31 -11.72
CA ILE A 108 9.32 0.79 -10.91
C ILE A 108 8.17 1.56 -10.28
N GLY A 109 8.31 1.92 -9.01
CA GLY A 109 7.31 2.69 -8.27
C GLY A 109 6.26 1.84 -7.55
N PHE A 110 6.33 0.51 -7.64
CA PHE A 110 5.48 -0.37 -6.84
C PHE A 110 5.87 -0.32 -5.36
N SER A 111 7.17 -0.32 -5.07
CA SER A 111 7.70 -0.26 -3.70
C SER A 111 7.79 1.19 -3.24
N GLU A 112 6.78 1.61 -2.49
CA GLU A 112 6.61 3.00 -2.05
C GLU A 112 7.28 3.30 -0.70
N SER A 113 7.75 4.53 -0.56
CA SER A 113 8.23 5.10 0.69
C SER A 113 8.11 6.63 0.65
N ARG A 114 8.43 7.31 1.75
CA ARG A 114 8.56 8.79 1.74
C ARG A 114 9.62 9.29 0.74
N ALA A 115 10.53 8.42 0.31
CA ALA A 115 11.56 8.69 -0.68
C ALA A 115 11.25 8.08 -2.06
N THR A 116 9.97 7.79 -2.38
CA THR A 116 9.59 7.19 -3.69
C THR A 116 10.19 7.93 -4.87
N LEU A 117 10.21 9.27 -4.86
CA LEU A 117 10.80 10.04 -5.96
C LEU A 117 12.29 9.70 -6.18
N TYR A 118 13.09 9.81 -5.12
CA TYR A 118 14.53 9.54 -5.17
C TYR A 118 14.84 8.07 -5.47
N THR A 119 14.11 7.16 -4.84
CA THR A 119 14.32 5.71 -5.04
C THR A 119 13.92 5.30 -6.46
N SER A 120 12.84 5.83 -7.02
CA SER A 120 12.47 5.61 -8.42
C SER A 120 13.50 6.19 -9.39
N GLU A 121 14.04 7.38 -9.14
CA GLU A 121 15.10 7.96 -9.97
C GLU A 121 16.34 7.04 -10.03
N ILE A 122 16.84 6.61 -8.87
CA ILE A 122 18.00 5.72 -8.79
C ILE A 122 17.73 4.36 -9.45
N ARG A 123 16.52 3.81 -9.28
CA ARG A 123 16.09 2.57 -9.94
C ARG A 123 16.03 2.72 -11.46
N CYS A 124 15.51 3.83 -11.96
CA CYS A 124 15.50 4.13 -13.40
C CYS A 124 16.93 4.21 -13.97
N ARG A 125 17.85 4.87 -13.25
CA ARG A 125 19.26 4.93 -13.64
C ARG A 125 19.91 3.55 -13.65
N TRP A 126 19.69 2.76 -12.59
CA TRP A 126 20.18 1.39 -12.52
C TRP A 126 19.64 0.52 -13.67
N LEU A 127 18.34 0.64 -13.98
CA LEU A 127 17.72 -0.08 -15.09
C LEU A 127 18.29 0.37 -16.45
N ALA A 128 18.51 1.66 -16.66
CA ALA A 128 19.10 2.15 -17.91
C ALA A 128 20.49 1.55 -18.16
N GLU A 129 21.33 1.49 -17.11
CA GLU A 129 22.65 0.89 -17.16
C GLU A 129 22.61 -0.64 -17.39
N LEU A 130 21.57 -1.33 -16.87
CA LEU A 130 21.30 -2.75 -17.17
C LEU A 130 20.92 -2.93 -18.64
N LEU A 131 20.03 -2.09 -19.17
CA LEU A 131 19.56 -2.15 -20.55
C LEU A 131 20.67 -1.81 -21.57
N ASP A 132 21.60 -0.92 -21.19
CA ASP A 132 22.83 -0.61 -21.96
C ASP A 132 23.89 -1.75 -21.87
N GLY A 133 23.62 -2.80 -21.09
CA GLY A 133 24.49 -3.97 -20.98
C GLY A 133 25.77 -3.74 -20.19
N LYS A 134 25.88 -2.64 -19.43
CA LYS A 134 27.08 -2.34 -18.61
C LYS A 134 27.29 -3.36 -17.49
N PHE A 135 26.22 -4.03 -17.07
CA PHE A 135 26.27 -5.17 -16.16
C PHE A 135 25.16 -6.17 -16.48
N LYS A 136 25.20 -7.34 -15.84
CA LYS A 136 24.16 -8.37 -15.89
C LYS A 136 23.58 -8.58 -14.50
N VAL A 137 22.30 -8.93 -14.44
CA VAL A 137 21.69 -9.40 -13.18
C VAL A 137 22.20 -10.80 -12.82
N PRO A 138 22.18 -11.18 -11.54
CA PRO A 138 22.51 -12.54 -11.10
C PRO A 138 21.57 -13.59 -11.70
N SER A 139 21.88 -14.88 -11.46
CA SER A 139 20.96 -15.96 -11.82
C SER A 139 19.66 -15.87 -11.00
N ILE A 140 18.58 -16.46 -11.52
CA ILE A 140 17.27 -16.49 -10.84
C ILE A 140 17.41 -16.98 -9.39
N LYS A 141 18.18 -18.05 -9.16
CA LYS A 141 18.45 -18.62 -7.84
C LYS A 141 19.08 -17.63 -6.84
N VAL A 142 19.80 -16.62 -7.32
CA VAL A 142 20.44 -15.60 -6.47
C VAL A 142 19.51 -14.39 -6.27
N MET A 143 18.55 -14.19 -7.17
CA MET A 143 17.58 -13.10 -7.07
C MET A 143 16.33 -13.45 -6.24
N GLU A 144 16.06 -14.75 -6.05
CA GLU A 144 15.06 -15.31 -5.13
C GLU A 144 15.60 -15.41 -3.70
#